data_AF-A0A945LMQ8-F1
#
_entry.id   AF-A0A945LMQ8-F1
#
_cell.length_a   1.000
_cell.length_b   1.000
_cell.length_c   1.000
_cell.angle_alpha   90.00
_cell.angle_beta   90.00
_cell.angle_gamma   90.00
#
_symmetry.space_group_name_H-M   'P 1'
#
loop_
_entity.id
_entity.type
_entity.pdbx_description
1 polymer ?
#
loop_
_entity_poly.entity_id
_entity_poly.type
_entity_poly.pdbx_seq_one_letter_code
_entity_poly.pdbx_strand_id
1 'polypeptide(L)'
;MKNLFLLLLCVPLIGTAQIDTTTILKSNFIEDSFTNFDSLVITDCIVYNKEKSTFTGTAFLIDYLSRYYFIKDDLDKPKVVLKIMTFKDGLKHGISKIIDPINGEITKEITFKETLPFSEEKKYLFKYADVRAESGDLDTYIVFTRPKLYTIGWEKLTDDYSKYLGDEQSVSVFLDDKYINKLLVVTTELSYGSRSEEYGHWASDTDNYLYRVPPNYCGNKVIITNIKIRP
;
A
#
# COMPACT_ATOMS: atom_id res chain seq x y z
N MET A 1 -19.41 -1.85 69.04
CA MET A 1 -20.02 -2.37 67.80
C MET A 1 -19.93 -1.29 66.73
N LYS A 2 -19.29 -1.62 65.59
CA LYS A 2 -19.36 -0.98 64.26
C LYS A 2 -18.79 0.45 64.17
N ASN A 3 -17.54 0.66 63.78
CA ASN A 3 -16.98 0.55 62.41
C ASN A 3 -17.97 1.01 61.33
N LEU A 4 -17.77 2.22 60.80
CA LEU A 4 -18.18 2.55 59.44
C LEU A 4 -17.04 3.31 58.75
N PHE A 5 -16.64 2.72 57.62
CA PHE A 5 -15.42 2.93 56.88
C PHE A 5 -15.37 4.28 56.17
N LEU A 6 -14.20 4.90 56.25
CA LEU A 6 -13.65 5.82 55.26
C LEU A 6 -13.56 5.07 53.91
N LEU A 7 -14.22 5.58 52.87
CA LEU A 7 -13.88 5.23 51.48
C LEU A 7 -13.59 6.54 50.75
N LEU A 8 -12.32 6.96 50.85
CA LEU A 8 -11.70 7.79 49.83
C LEU A 8 -11.72 6.99 48.53
N LEU A 9 -12.52 7.42 47.57
CA LEU A 9 -12.38 7.01 46.18
C LEU A 9 -11.06 7.56 45.65
N CYS A 10 -9.98 6.79 45.81
CA CYS A 10 -8.83 6.88 44.92
C CYS A 10 -9.30 6.43 43.53
N VAL A 11 -9.78 7.37 42.73
CA VAL A 11 -9.85 7.20 41.28
C VAL A 11 -8.40 7.15 40.82
N PRO A 12 -7.90 6.03 40.24
CA PRO A 12 -6.61 6.09 39.60
C PRO A 12 -6.78 7.04 38.41
N LEU A 13 -6.08 8.17 38.44
CA LEU A 13 -5.77 8.88 37.22
C LEU A 13 -5.11 7.85 36.31
N ILE A 14 -5.84 7.42 35.28
CA ILE A 14 -5.26 6.74 34.13
C ILE A 14 -4.42 7.84 33.47
N GLY A 15 -3.17 7.95 33.92
CA GLY A 15 -2.15 8.69 33.21
C GLY A 15 -2.04 8.00 31.87
N THR A 16 -2.53 8.65 30.82
CA THR A 16 -2.02 8.37 29.49
C THR A 16 -0.52 8.59 29.60
N ALA A 17 0.25 7.50 29.60
CA ALA A 17 1.69 7.59 29.43
C ALA A 17 1.88 8.26 28.07
N GLN A 18 2.05 9.57 28.09
CA GLN A 18 2.43 10.35 26.94
C GLN A 18 3.84 9.89 26.66
N ILE A 19 3.98 8.92 25.74
CA ILE A 19 5.26 8.40 25.32
C ILE A 19 6.04 9.61 24.82
N ASP A 20 7.06 9.98 25.57
CA ASP A 20 7.87 11.15 25.29
C ASP A 20 8.59 10.92 23.96
N THR A 21 8.11 11.59 22.91
CA THR A 21 8.71 11.59 21.58
C THR A 21 10.18 11.95 21.60
N THR A 22 10.65 12.73 22.58
CA THR A 22 12.08 13.06 22.71
C THR A 22 12.93 11.86 23.16
N THR A 23 12.34 10.86 23.81
CA THR A 23 13.03 9.60 24.18
C THR A 23 13.18 8.67 22.96
N ILE A 24 12.19 8.63 22.06
CA ILE A 24 12.25 7.83 20.82
C ILE A 24 13.16 8.49 19.77
N LEU A 25 13.13 9.82 19.68
CA LEU A 25 14.04 10.58 18.81
C LEU A 25 15.51 10.49 19.28
N LYS A 26 15.75 10.07 20.53
CA LYS A 26 17.07 9.71 21.05
C LYS A 26 17.39 8.21 20.90
N SER A 27 16.61 7.46 20.13
CA SER A 27 16.99 6.08 19.83
C SER A 27 18.32 6.10 19.06
N ASN A 28 19.28 5.29 19.50
CA ASN A 28 20.59 5.16 18.84
C ASN A 28 20.51 4.58 17.40
N PHE A 29 19.30 4.41 16.86
CA PHE A 29 19.02 3.80 15.56
C PHE A 29 18.82 4.84 14.44
N ILE A 30 18.56 6.09 14.79
CA ILE A 30 18.38 7.18 13.82
C ILE A 30 19.69 7.95 13.72
N GLU A 31 20.36 7.86 12.57
CA GLU A 31 21.56 8.64 12.29
C GLU A 31 21.19 10.06 11.84
N ASP A 32 22.07 11.03 12.10
CA ASP A 32 21.91 12.43 11.65
C ASP A 32 21.73 12.56 10.13
N SER A 33 22.21 11.57 9.38
CA SER A 33 22.10 11.50 7.92
C SER A 33 20.70 11.09 7.43
N PHE A 34 19.85 10.55 8.31
CA PHE A 34 18.55 10.03 7.91
C PHE A 34 17.52 11.15 7.77
N THR A 35 16.66 11.03 6.77
CA THR A 35 15.58 11.99 6.51
C THR A 35 14.29 11.53 7.17
N ASN A 36 13.57 12.41 7.85
CA ASN A 36 12.23 12.08 8.32
C ASN A 36 11.31 11.87 7.11
N PHE A 37 10.69 10.70 7.00
CA PHE A 37 9.85 10.31 5.87
C PHE A 37 8.67 11.27 5.66
N ASP A 38 8.08 11.80 6.74
CA ASP A 38 6.97 12.78 6.68
C ASP A 38 7.40 14.12 6.05
N SER A 39 8.71 14.35 5.88
CA SER A 39 9.23 15.55 5.21
C SER A 39 9.41 15.39 3.69
N LEU A 40 9.27 14.17 3.17
CA LEU A 40 9.41 13.83 1.75
C LEU A 40 8.06 13.98 1.03
N VAL A 41 8.10 14.10 -0.30
CA VAL A 41 6.92 14.19 -1.15
C VAL A 41 6.74 12.88 -1.90
N ILE A 42 5.52 12.36 -1.97
CA ILE A 42 5.21 11.11 -2.67
C ILE A 42 4.28 11.43 -3.84
N THR A 43 4.62 10.96 -5.04
CA THR A 43 3.77 11.07 -6.23
C THR A 43 3.88 9.78 -7.02
N ASP A 44 2.73 9.14 -7.29
CA ASP A 44 2.65 7.83 -7.97
C ASP A 44 3.64 6.80 -7.41
N CYS A 45 3.70 6.70 -6.07
CA CYS A 45 4.62 5.83 -5.34
C CYS A 45 6.12 6.14 -5.47
N ILE A 46 6.50 7.20 -6.17
CA ILE A 46 7.88 7.68 -6.24
C ILE A 46 8.09 8.73 -5.15
N VAL A 47 9.19 8.59 -4.42
CA VAL A 47 9.57 9.47 -3.31
C VAL A 47 10.52 10.57 -3.79
N TYR A 48 10.21 11.81 -3.44
CA TYR A 48 10.93 13.00 -3.85
C TYR A 48 11.37 13.83 -2.65
N ASN A 49 12.48 14.54 -2.82
CA ASN A 49 12.86 15.67 -1.98
C ASN A 49 11.85 16.81 -2.13
N LYS A 50 11.84 17.75 -1.19
CA LYS A 50 11.01 18.97 -1.28
C LYS A 50 11.30 19.80 -2.53
N GLU A 51 12.54 19.75 -3.03
CA GLU A 51 12.93 20.40 -4.30
C GLU A 51 12.50 19.63 -5.56
N LYS A 52 11.69 18.56 -5.42
CA LYS A 52 11.15 17.73 -6.52
C LYS A 52 12.18 16.89 -7.29
N SER A 53 13.40 16.72 -6.76
CA SER A 53 14.32 15.68 -7.22
C SER A 53 13.97 14.33 -6.58
N THR A 54 14.22 13.22 -7.28
CA THR A 54 14.01 11.87 -6.73
C THR A 54 14.90 11.65 -5.49
N PHE A 55 14.33 11.07 -4.44
CA PHE A 55 15.03 10.85 -3.18
C PHE A 55 15.97 9.63 -3.27
N THR A 56 17.22 9.82 -2.86
CA THR A 56 18.20 8.74 -2.67
C THR A 56 18.83 8.91 -1.30
N GLY A 57 18.74 7.88 -0.47
CA GLY A 57 19.21 7.91 0.91
C GLY A 57 18.35 7.06 1.84
N THR A 58 18.55 7.24 3.14
CA THR A 58 17.79 6.53 4.17
C THR A 58 16.78 7.47 4.80
N ALA A 59 15.53 7.03 4.90
CA ALA A 59 14.47 7.72 5.59
C ALA A 59 13.99 6.93 6.81
N PHE A 60 13.45 7.63 7.80
CA PHE A 60 12.83 7.02 8.97
C PHE A 60 11.41 7.52 9.19
N LEU A 61 10.54 6.67 9.72
CA LEU A 61 9.19 7.01 10.16
C LEU A 61 8.97 6.42 11.56
N ILE A 62 8.55 7.27 12.50
CA ILE A 62 8.02 6.82 13.78
C ILE A 62 6.53 6.63 13.60
N ASP A 63 6.06 5.40 13.72
CA ASP A 63 4.68 5.03 13.47
C ASP A 63 4.01 4.56 14.75
N TYR A 64 2.73 4.92 14.92
CA TYR A 64 1.99 4.68 16.14
C TYR A 64 0.80 3.78 15.87
N LEU A 65 0.61 2.77 16.71
CA LEU A 65 -0.52 1.83 16.60
C LEU A 65 -1.88 2.55 16.57
N SER A 66 -1.98 3.69 17.26
CA SER A 66 -3.20 4.53 17.30
C SER A 66 -3.64 5.08 15.95
N ARG A 67 -2.78 5.08 14.93
CA ARG A 67 -3.11 5.49 13.56
C ARG A 67 -3.90 4.43 12.79
N TYR A 68 -3.96 3.20 13.28
CA TYR A 68 -4.55 2.06 12.59
C TYR A 68 -5.89 1.68 13.20
N TYR A 69 -6.98 2.08 12.55
CA TYR A 69 -8.34 2.03 13.11
C TYR A 69 -8.72 0.64 13.63
N PHE A 70 -8.36 -0.42 12.90
CA PHE A 70 -8.80 -1.78 13.19
C PHE A 70 -7.94 -2.49 14.24
N ILE A 71 -6.75 -1.97 14.56
CA ILE A 71 -5.81 -2.60 15.51
C ILE A 71 -5.33 -1.65 16.62
N LYS A 72 -5.82 -0.40 16.67
CA LYS A 72 -5.39 0.63 17.63
C LYS A 72 -5.44 0.17 19.11
N ASP A 73 -6.41 -0.67 19.44
CA ASP A 73 -6.69 -1.15 20.80
C ASP A 73 -6.03 -2.51 21.10
N ASP A 74 -5.28 -3.08 20.14
CA ASP A 74 -4.57 -4.34 20.35
C ASP A 74 -3.43 -4.15 21.36
N LEU A 75 -3.55 -4.80 22.52
CA LEU A 75 -2.61 -4.69 23.63
C LEU A 75 -1.34 -5.53 23.41
N ASP A 76 -1.40 -6.53 22.53
CA ASP A 76 -0.28 -7.44 22.28
C ASP A 76 0.70 -6.88 21.24
N LYS A 77 0.32 -5.78 20.57
CA LYS A 77 1.16 -5.09 19.59
C LYS A 77 1.97 -3.95 20.23
N PRO A 78 3.22 -3.70 19.77
CA PRO A 78 3.99 -2.55 20.22
C PRO A 78 3.21 -1.27 19.93
N LYS A 79 3.20 -0.32 20.88
CA LYS A 79 2.44 0.94 20.73
C LYS A 79 3.09 1.92 19.75
N VAL A 80 4.38 1.74 19.48
CA VAL A 80 5.16 2.53 18.56
C VAL A 80 6.19 1.64 17.87
N VAL A 81 6.46 1.90 16.60
CA VAL A 81 7.53 1.25 15.84
C VAL A 81 8.34 2.30 15.09
N LEU A 82 9.64 2.05 14.94
CA LEU A 82 10.53 2.81 14.08
C LEU A 82 10.71 2.05 12.76
N LYS A 83 10.35 2.67 11.64
CA LYS A 83 10.54 2.13 10.30
C LYS A 83 11.69 2.86 9.63
N ILE A 84 12.75 2.13 9.27
CA ILE A 84 13.91 2.64 8.54
C ILE A 84 13.86 2.08 7.13
N MET A 85 14.01 2.95 6.13
CA MET A 85 13.76 2.65 4.73
C MET A 85 14.86 3.24 3.88
N THR A 86 15.38 2.45 2.95
CA THR A 86 16.42 2.92 2.03
C THR A 86 15.83 3.11 0.64
N PHE A 87 16.16 4.23 0.01
CA PHE A 87 15.66 4.62 -1.30
C PHE A 87 16.81 4.90 -2.27
N LYS A 88 16.56 4.59 -3.53
CA LYS A 88 17.39 4.98 -4.66
C LYS A 88 16.49 5.46 -5.79
N ASP A 89 16.74 6.66 -6.28
CA ASP A 89 15.98 7.29 -7.37
C ASP A 89 14.47 7.30 -7.09
N GLY A 90 14.10 7.51 -5.82
CA GLY A 90 12.72 7.59 -5.34
C GLY A 90 12.03 6.24 -5.12
N LEU A 91 12.71 5.12 -5.36
CA LEU A 91 12.20 3.76 -5.20
C LEU A 91 12.85 3.03 -4.03
N LYS A 92 12.13 2.08 -3.40
CA LYS A 92 12.71 1.33 -2.28
C LYS A 92 13.85 0.43 -2.76
N HIS A 93 15.00 0.55 -2.13
CA HIS A 93 16.22 -0.12 -2.56
C HIS A 93 17.11 -0.46 -1.37
N GLY A 94 17.54 -1.73 -1.27
CA GLY A 94 18.36 -2.21 -0.16
C GLY A 94 17.50 -2.71 1.00
N ILE A 95 18.04 -2.64 2.21
CA ILE A 95 17.41 -3.21 3.41
C ILE A 95 16.60 -2.13 4.12
N SER A 96 15.36 -2.47 4.46
CA SER A 96 14.49 -1.72 5.36
C SER A 96 14.23 -2.52 6.61
N LYS A 97 13.99 -1.82 7.72
CA LYS A 97 13.81 -2.41 9.05
C LYS A 97 12.60 -1.83 9.75
N ILE A 98 11.92 -2.67 10.52
CA ILE A 98 10.93 -2.26 11.51
C ILE A 98 11.52 -2.65 12.87
N ILE A 99 11.57 -1.68 13.77
CA ILE A 99 12.28 -1.77 15.04
C ILE A 99 11.32 -1.36 16.15
N ASP A 100 11.28 -2.12 17.24
CA ASP A 100 10.70 -1.63 18.49
C ASP A 100 11.70 -0.64 19.12
N PRO A 101 11.38 0.66 19.17
CA PRO A 101 12.33 1.67 19.62
C PRO A 101 12.59 1.65 21.13
N ILE A 102 11.80 0.90 21.92
CA ILE A 102 11.95 0.83 23.38
C ILE A 102 13.02 -0.20 23.76
N ASN A 103 12.99 -1.38 23.15
CA ASN A 103 13.93 -2.46 23.45
C ASN A 103 15.03 -2.64 22.39
N GLY A 104 14.90 -1.99 21.22
CA GLY A 104 15.86 -2.07 20.13
C GLY A 104 15.76 -3.34 19.28
N GLU A 105 14.71 -4.14 19.46
CA GLU A 105 14.47 -5.36 18.70
C GLU A 105 14.09 -5.05 17.25
N ILE A 106 14.80 -5.66 16.30
CA ILE A 106 14.40 -5.63 14.89
C ILE A 106 13.27 -6.65 14.71
N THR A 107 12.04 -6.17 14.64
CA THR A 107 10.84 -7.01 14.49
C THR A 107 10.69 -7.52 13.06
N LYS A 108 11.20 -6.76 12.08
CA LYS A 108 11.19 -7.15 10.67
C LYS A 108 12.36 -6.56 9.90
N GLU A 109 12.95 -7.36 9.02
CA GLU A 109 13.88 -6.92 7.99
C GLU A 109 13.31 -7.26 6.60
N ILE A 110 13.39 -6.31 5.67
CA ILE A 110 12.78 -6.41 4.33
C ILE A 110 13.80 -5.93 3.30
N THR A 111 14.10 -6.78 2.30
CA THR A 111 15.01 -6.43 1.21
C THR A 111 14.22 -5.99 -0.01
N PHE A 112 14.46 -4.76 -0.47
CA PHE A 112 13.87 -4.20 -1.68
C PHE A 112 14.90 -4.07 -2.81
N LYS A 113 14.43 -4.29 -4.02
CA LYS A 113 15.16 -4.02 -5.26
C LYS A 113 14.18 -3.50 -6.30
N GLU A 114 13.48 -2.43 -5.97
CA GLU A 114 12.51 -1.84 -6.87
C GLU A 114 13.22 -1.13 -8.02
N THR A 115 12.62 -1.23 -9.19
CA THR A 115 13.08 -0.59 -10.43
C THR A 115 11.86 -0.18 -11.22
N LEU A 116 11.93 0.95 -11.91
CA LEU A 116 10.90 1.31 -12.88
C LEU A 116 10.85 0.23 -13.98
N PRO A 117 9.65 -0.24 -14.37
CA PRO A 117 9.53 -1.20 -15.45
C PRO A 117 9.94 -0.56 -16.77
N PHE A 118 10.48 -1.36 -17.67
CA PHE A 118 10.59 -0.96 -19.06
C PHE A 118 9.16 -0.90 -19.65
N SER A 119 8.76 0.29 -20.08
CA SER A 119 7.48 0.50 -20.75
C SER A 119 7.48 -0.22 -22.09
N GLU A 120 6.64 -1.24 -22.21
CA GLU A 120 6.36 -1.93 -23.46
C GLU A 120 4.84 -1.99 -23.65
N GLU A 121 4.37 -1.45 -24.77
CA GLU A 121 2.97 -1.56 -25.15
C GLU A 121 2.63 -3.00 -25.57
N LYS A 122 1.57 -3.54 -24.98
CA LYS A 122 1.00 -4.84 -25.36
C LYS A 122 -0.43 -4.66 -25.83
N LYS A 123 -0.86 -5.53 -26.75
CA LYS A 123 -2.21 -5.49 -27.31
C LYS A 123 -2.91 -6.82 -27.10
N TYR A 124 -4.16 -6.74 -26.69
CA TYR A 124 -5.01 -7.89 -26.40
C TYR A 124 -6.36 -7.75 -27.10
N LEU A 125 -6.95 -8.89 -27.44
CA LEU A 125 -8.35 -8.97 -27.87
C LEU A 125 -9.21 -9.29 -26.65
N PHE A 126 -10.14 -8.41 -26.31
CA PHE A 126 -11.03 -8.59 -25.17
C PHE A 126 -12.49 -8.50 -25.61
N LYS A 127 -13.33 -9.41 -25.11
CA LYS A 127 -14.77 -9.39 -25.31
C LYS A 127 -15.47 -9.88 -24.05
N TYR A 128 -16.52 -9.19 -23.65
CA TYR A 128 -17.38 -9.57 -22.54
C TYR A 128 -18.83 -9.33 -22.92
N ALA A 129 -19.74 -10.04 -22.27
CA ALA A 129 -21.17 -9.94 -22.56
C ALA A 129 -21.85 -8.81 -21.79
N ASP A 130 -21.36 -8.55 -20.58
CA ASP A 130 -21.85 -7.53 -19.66
C ASP A 130 -20.79 -7.26 -18.60
N VAL A 131 -20.90 -6.15 -17.87
CA VAL A 131 -19.98 -5.76 -16.80
C VAL A 131 -20.72 -5.02 -15.69
N ARG A 132 -20.33 -5.24 -14.44
CA ARG A 132 -20.89 -4.53 -13.30
C ARG A 132 -19.82 -4.24 -12.25
N ALA A 133 -20.06 -3.18 -11.49
CA ALA A 133 -19.33 -2.87 -10.27
C ALA A 133 -20.03 -3.55 -9.09
N GLU A 134 -19.28 -4.30 -8.29
CA GLU A 134 -19.75 -4.90 -7.05
C GLU A 134 -18.97 -4.27 -5.89
N SER A 135 -19.68 -3.70 -4.90
CA SER A 135 -19.04 -3.26 -3.67
C SER A 135 -18.76 -4.45 -2.78
N GLY A 136 -17.50 -4.67 -2.41
CA GLY A 136 -17.14 -5.63 -1.38
C GLY A 136 -16.59 -4.95 -0.12
N ASP A 137 -15.92 -5.75 0.69
CA ASP A 137 -15.38 -5.37 1.99
C ASP A 137 -14.17 -4.44 1.92
N LEU A 138 -13.44 -4.45 0.80
CA LEU A 138 -12.24 -3.64 0.60
C LEU A 138 -12.38 -2.53 -0.42
N ASP A 139 -13.04 -2.83 -1.53
CA ASP A 139 -13.19 -1.89 -2.63
C ASP A 139 -14.36 -2.30 -3.54
N THR A 140 -14.50 -1.57 -4.63
CA THR A 140 -15.34 -1.90 -5.77
C THR A 140 -14.61 -2.85 -6.70
N TYR A 141 -15.22 -4.00 -6.97
CA TYR A 141 -14.73 -5.01 -7.90
C TYR A 141 -15.48 -4.90 -9.24
N ILE A 142 -14.75 -5.02 -10.35
CA ILE A 142 -15.32 -4.99 -11.71
C ILE A 142 -15.50 -6.43 -12.18
N VAL A 143 -16.75 -6.88 -12.24
CA VAL A 143 -17.09 -8.25 -12.59
C VAL A 143 -17.59 -8.32 -14.03
N PHE A 144 -16.85 -9.02 -14.88
CA PHE A 144 -17.23 -9.28 -16.26
C PHE A 144 -18.07 -10.54 -16.40
N THR A 145 -19.14 -10.47 -17.18
CA THR A 145 -19.93 -11.64 -17.58
C THR A 145 -19.37 -12.23 -18.87
N ARG A 146 -19.01 -13.52 -18.83
CA ARG A 146 -18.42 -14.27 -19.97
C ARG A 146 -17.22 -13.55 -20.61
N PRO A 147 -16.21 -13.12 -19.82
CA PRO A 147 -15.02 -12.50 -20.37
C PRO A 147 -14.26 -13.49 -21.25
N LYS A 148 -13.70 -12.99 -22.34
CA LYS A 148 -12.78 -13.72 -23.20
C LYS A 148 -11.62 -12.82 -23.55
N LEU A 149 -10.41 -13.26 -23.21
CA LEU A 149 -9.18 -12.53 -23.42
C LEU A 149 -8.22 -13.36 -24.28
N TYR A 150 -7.65 -12.74 -25.30
CA TYR A 150 -6.72 -13.38 -26.23
C TYR A 150 -5.54 -12.48 -26.57
N THR A 151 -4.45 -13.09 -27.03
CA THR A 151 -3.44 -12.36 -27.80
C THR A 151 -4.00 -11.89 -29.14
N ILE A 152 -3.30 -10.98 -29.84
CA ILE A 152 -3.67 -10.59 -31.22
C ILE A 152 -3.68 -11.79 -32.18
N GLY A 153 -2.88 -12.83 -31.89
CA GLY A 153 -2.85 -14.09 -32.62
C GLY A 153 -3.97 -15.08 -32.27
N TRP A 154 -4.98 -14.66 -31.50
CA TRP A 154 -6.11 -15.48 -31.05
C TRP A 154 -5.77 -16.63 -30.09
N GLU A 155 -4.59 -16.59 -29.48
CA GLU A 155 -4.27 -17.53 -28.41
C GLU A 155 -5.05 -17.14 -27.16
N LYS A 156 -5.81 -18.08 -26.60
CA LYS A 156 -6.60 -17.84 -25.39
C LYS A 156 -5.65 -17.60 -24.22
N LEU A 157 -5.87 -16.49 -23.50
CA LEU A 157 -5.18 -16.19 -22.24
C LEU A 157 -5.98 -16.75 -21.05
N THR A 158 -5.41 -16.65 -19.85
CA THR A 158 -6.12 -17.05 -18.62
C THR A 158 -7.37 -16.18 -18.41
N ASP A 159 -8.33 -16.72 -17.67
CA ASP A 159 -9.55 -16.01 -17.29
C ASP A 159 -9.27 -14.92 -16.22
N ASP A 160 -8.08 -14.96 -15.58
CA ASP A 160 -7.55 -13.86 -14.77
C ASP A 160 -7.02 -12.73 -15.68
N TYR A 161 -7.89 -11.76 -15.95
CA TYR A 161 -7.57 -10.60 -16.79
C TYR A 161 -6.66 -9.57 -16.09
N SER A 162 -6.57 -9.59 -14.76
CA SER A 162 -5.88 -8.53 -14.00
C SER A 162 -4.40 -8.41 -14.37
N LYS A 163 -3.78 -9.55 -14.68
CA LYS A 163 -2.39 -9.65 -15.16
C LYS A 163 -2.15 -8.94 -16.50
N TYR A 164 -3.17 -8.74 -17.32
CA TYR A 164 -3.05 -8.23 -18.70
C TYR A 164 -3.72 -6.88 -18.90
N LEU A 165 -4.81 -6.64 -18.19
CA LEU A 165 -5.65 -5.46 -18.31
C LEU A 165 -5.52 -4.49 -17.12
N GLY A 166 -4.85 -4.91 -16.05
CA GLY A 166 -4.65 -4.10 -14.84
C GLY A 166 -5.62 -4.42 -13.72
N ASP A 167 -5.48 -3.69 -12.63
CA ASP A 167 -6.34 -3.76 -11.45
C ASP A 167 -7.75 -3.18 -11.70
N GLU A 168 -8.60 -3.22 -10.66
CA GLU A 168 -9.99 -2.76 -10.72
C GLU A 168 -10.11 -1.30 -11.19
N GLN A 169 -9.20 -0.43 -10.74
CA GLN A 169 -9.14 0.95 -11.19
C GLN A 169 -8.90 1.02 -12.70
N SER A 170 -7.96 0.22 -13.21
CA SER A 170 -7.60 0.19 -14.63
C SER A 170 -8.75 -0.32 -15.50
N VAL A 171 -9.44 -1.39 -15.07
CA VAL A 171 -10.53 -2.00 -15.86
C VAL A 171 -11.88 -1.31 -15.71
N SER A 172 -12.03 -0.37 -14.77
CA SER A 172 -13.26 0.42 -14.58
C SER A 172 -13.73 1.14 -15.85
N VAL A 173 -12.82 1.46 -16.77
CA VAL A 173 -13.12 2.06 -18.09
C VAL A 173 -14.08 1.24 -18.94
N PHE A 174 -14.20 -0.07 -18.67
CA PHE A 174 -15.09 -0.96 -19.40
C PHE A 174 -16.55 -0.89 -18.95
N LEU A 175 -16.85 -0.19 -17.83
CA LEU A 175 -18.22 0.07 -17.38
C LEU A 175 -19.02 0.95 -18.37
N ASP A 176 -18.35 1.59 -19.32
CA ASP A 176 -18.98 2.31 -20.42
C ASP A 176 -19.68 1.32 -21.38
N ASP A 177 -20.98 1.51 -21.57
CA ASP A 177 -21.87 0.60 -22.30
C ASP A 177 -21.48 0.43 -23.78
N LYS A 178 -20.76 1.40 -24.35
CA LYS A 178 -20.31 1.37 -25.75
C LYS A 178 -19.40 0.17 -26.07
N TYR A 179 -18.77 -0.40 -25.05
CA TYR A 179 -17.85 -1.53 -25.19
C TYR A 179 -18.52 -2.89 -24.98
N ILE A 180 -19.72 -2.93 -24.39
CA ILE A 180 -20.45 -4.16 -24.08
C ILE A 180 -20.75 -4.95 -25.36
N ASN A 181 -20.51 -6.26 -25.32
CA ASN A 181 -20.70 -7.20 -26.44
C ASN A 181 -19.84 -6.91 -27.70
N LYS A 182 -18.92 -5.95 -27.65
CA LYS A 182 -17.99 -5.65 -28.74
C LYS A 182 -16.71 -6.47 -28.62
N LEU A 183 -16.04 -6.70 -29.75
CA LEU A 183 -14.67 -7.19 -29.75
C LEU A 183 -13.74 -5.98 -29.65
N LEU A 184 -12.90 -5.94 -28.62
CA LEU A 184 -12.05 -4.81 -28.30
C LEU A 184 -10.59 -5.16 -28.57
N VAL A 185 -9.85 -4.22 -29.15
CA VAL A 185 -8.38 -4.20 -29.13
C VAL A 185 -7.97 -3.29 -27.99
N VAL A 186 -7.49 -3.88 -26.90
CA VAL A 186 -7.03 -3.16 -25.70
C VAL A 186 -5.52 -3.04 -25.77
N THR A 187 -5.01 -1.82 -25.70
CA THR A 187 -3.57 -1.54 -25.58
C THR A 187 -3.27 -1.24 -24.13
N THR A 188 -2.28 -1.93 -23.59
CA THR A 188 -1.83 -1.78 -22.22
C THR A 188 -0.34 -1.53 -22.14
N GLU A 189 0.08 -0.93 -21.04
CA GLU A 189 1.48 -0.61 -20.77
C GLU A 189 1.81 -1.02 -19.33
N LEU A 190 3.04 -1.46 -19.10
CA LEU A 190 3.54 -1.68 -17.75
C LEU A 190 4.06 -0.36 -17.17
N SER A 191 3.47 0.06 -16.06
CA SER A 191 3.83 1.26 -15.32
C SER A 191 4.22 0.91 -13.89
N TYR A 192 4.74 1.89 -13.13
CA TYR A 192 4.93 1.79 -11.69
C TYR A 192 4.00 2.77 -11.00
N GLY A 193 3.36 2.36 -9.90
CA GLY A 193 2.49 3.25 -9.15
C GLY A 193 1.75 2.56 -8.01
N SER A 194 0.73 3.24 -7.51
CA SER A 194 -0.17 2.71 -6.49
C SER A 194 -0.98 1.55 -7.03
N ARG A 195 -1.05 0.49 -6.22
CA ARG A 195 -1.83 -0.73 -6.41
C ARG A 195 -2.94 -0.79 -5.37
N SER A 196 -3.98 -1.57 -5.66
CA SER A 196 -5.06 -1.83 -4.72
C SER A 196 -4.58 -2.54 -3.45
N GLU A 197 -5.31 -2.34 -2.36
CA GLU A 197 -5.13 -3.04 -1.10
C GLU A 197 -5.34 -4.56 -1.30
N GLU A 198 -4.49 -5.38 -0.68
CA GLU A 198 -4.44 -6.83 -0.94
C GLU A 198 -5.29 -7.67 0.03
N TYR A 199 -5.60 -7.14 1.22
CA TYR A 199 -6.24 -7.88 2.32
C TYR A 199 -7.34 -7.06 2.97
N GLY A 200 -8.26 -7.74 3.69
CA GLY A 200 -9.27 -7.14 4.56
C GLY A 200 -8.68 -6.04 5.45
N HIS A 201 -9.42 -4.96 5.74
CA HIS A 201 -8.87 -3.78 6.41
C HIS A 201 -8.10 -4.07 7.71
N TRP A 202 -8.57 -5.02 8.53
CA TRP A 202 -7.86 -5.44 9.74
C TRP A 202 -6.48 -6.06 9.46
N ALA A 203 -6.40 -6.92 8.44
CA ALA A 203 -5.16 -7.57 8.03
C ALA A 203 -4.21 -6.55 7.38
N SER A 204 -4.74 -5.65 6.56
CA SER A 204 -3.98 -4.54 5.98
C SER A 204 -3.41 -3.58 7.02
N ASP A 205 -4.18 -3.21 8.03
CA ASP A 205 -3.68 -2.40 9.15
C ASP A 205 -2.53 -3.12 9.87
N THR A 206 -2.70 -4.41 10.14
CA THR A 206 -1.66 -5.25 10.77
C THR A 206 -0.39 -5.30 9.92
N ASP A 207 -0.53 -5.55 8.62
CA ASP A 207 0.56 -5.62 7.67
C ASP A 207 1.30 -4.30 7.53
N ASN A 208 0.55 -3.22 7.32
CA ASN A 208 1.10 -1.88 7.18
C ASN A 208 1.85 -1.45 8.43
N TYR A 209 1.40 -1.88 9.62
CA TYR A 209 2.05 -1.52 10.87
C TYR A 209 3.30 -2.37 11.16
N LEU A 210 3.20 -3.70 11.08
CA LEU A 210 4.23 -4.63 11.57
C LEU A 210 5.13 -5.22 10.49
N TYR A 211 4.71 -5.22 9.23
CA TYR A 211 5.36 -6.02 8.19
C TYR A 211 5.70 -5.25 6.92
N ARG A 212 5.27 -3.99 6.78
CA ARG A 212 5.52 -3.14 5.62
C ARG A 212 6.12 -1.80 6.02
N VAL A 213 6.80 -1.20 5.05
CA VAL A 213 7.34 0.15 5.15
C VAL A 213 6.80 1.01 4.01
N PRO A 214 6.45 2.29 4.27
CA PRO A 214 5.87 3.15 3.26
C PRO A 214 6.87 3.52 2.14
N PRO A 215 6.37 3.99 0.98
CA PRO A 215 4.96 4.04 0.61
C PRO A 215 4.38 2.62 0.41
N ASN A 216 3.19 2.39 0.95
CA ASN A 216 2.52 1.08 0.94
C ASN A 216 1.82 0.84 -0.40
N TYR A 217 1.65 -0.44 -0.76
CA TYR A 217 0.96 -0.88 -1.98
C TYR A 217 1.51 -0.24 -3.27
N CYS A 218 2.83 -0.15 -3.35
CA CYS A 218 3.54 0.37 -4.53
C CYS A 218 4.16 -0.76 -5.32
N GLY A 219 4.12 -0.66 -6.64
CA GLY A 219 4.78 -1.63 -7.50
C GLY A 219 4.41 -1.48 -8.96
N ASN A 220 4.83 -2.47 -9.75
CA ASN A 220 4.47 -2.55 -11.15
C ASN A 220 2.96 -2.79 -11.29
N LYS A 221 2.33 -2.05 -12.19
CA LYS A 221 0.92 -2.24 -12.56
C LYS A 221 0.70 -2.08 -14.04
N VAL A 222 -0.24 -2.85 -14.57
CA VAL A 222 -0.65 -2.73 -15.96
C VAL A 222 -1.73 -1.66 -16.06
N ILE A 223 -1.57 -0.72 -16.98
CA ILE A 223 -2.55 0.33 -17.26
C ILE A 223 -3.08 0.18 -18.68
N ILE A 224 -4.35 0.53 -18.88
CA ILE A 224 -4.95 0.60 -20.21
C ILE A 224 -4.69 1.98 -20.79
N THR A 225 -3.98 2.03 -21.92
CA THR A 225 -3.65 3.28 -22.60
C THR A 225 -4.60 3.57 -23.76
N ASN A 226 -5.22 2.54 -24.34
CA ASN A 226 -6.15 2.70 -25.47
C ASN A 226 -7.12 1.53 -25.60
N ILE A 227 -8.34 1.81 -26.05
CA ILE A 227 -9.35 0.80 -26.37
C ILE A 227 -9.94 1.13 -27.75
N LYS A 228 -9.87 0.19 -28.70
CA LYS A 228 -10.51 0.31 -30.01
C LYS A 228 -11.53 -0.79 -30.21
N ILE A 229 -12.73 -0.43 -30.69
CA ILE A 229 -13.71 -1.41 -31.13
C ILE A 229 -13.23 -1.98 -32.47
N ARG A 230 -13.05 -3.31 -32.53
CA ARG A 230 -12.76 -4.02 -33.76
C ARG A 230 -14.08 -4.20 -34.52
N PRO A 231 -14.16 -3.78 -35.80
CA PRO A 231 -15.33 -3.99 -36.64
C PRO A 231 -15.71 -5.46 -36.76
#